data_AF-A0A511UJY1-F1
#
_entry.id   AF-A0A511UJY1-F1
#
_cell.length_a   1.000
_cell.length_b   1.000
_cell.length_c   1.000
_cell.angle_alpha   90.00
_cell.angle_beta   90.00
_cell.angle_gamma   90.00
#
_symmetry.space_group_name_H-M   'P 1'
#
loop_
_entity.id
_entity.type
_entity.pdbx_description
1 polymer ?
#
loop_
_entity_poly.entity_id
_entity_poly.type
_entity_poly.pdbx_seq_one_letter_code
_entity_poly.pdbx_strand_id
1 'polypeptide(L)'
;MDMLVRSSSVTADAQRELAKWQADRAYWAETLPVMEMLSEFLTLTPMLHQQIATASTDGRHLYFCPRYSATLSDESRRFLHAHLIWHCVAGHLTAPLVAGQHRWHLACDHEVNALLLALGVPLTLNALLFPVCVGRSAIDVYRWLEGHPDTSLEVAADIHPAALWWHLPDAVPDQRMTARWRHRAHLIAREPDALPERVAKFCEAR
;
A
#
# COMPACT_ATOMS: atom_id res chain seq x y z
N MET A 1 -10.79 -8.59 36.88
CA MET A 1 -9.44 -9.10 36.55
C MET A 1 -9.28 -9.36 35.05
N ASP A 2 -10.31 -9.84 34.34
CA ASP A 2 -10.27 -10.15 32.89
C ASP A 2 -10.05 -8.96 31.94
N MET A 3 -10.58 -7.77 32.25
CA MET A 3 -10.43 -6.61 31.37
C MET A 3 -8.99 -6.07 31.29
N LEU A 4 -8.27 -6.05 32.43
CA LEU A 4 -6.87 -5.62 32.45
C LEU A 4 -5.96 -6.62 31.74
N VAL A 5 -6.18 -7.92 31.94
CA VAL A 5 -5.40 -8.98 31.28
C VAL A 5 -5.63 -8.98 29.77
N ARG A 6 -6.89 -8.81 29.31
CA ARG A 6 -7.22 -8.65 27.88
C ARG A 6 -6.63 -7.39 27.27
N SER A 7 -6.61 -6.27 27.98
CA SER A 7 -6.01 -5.03 27.50
C SER A 7 -4.48 -5.15 27.36
N SER A 8 -3.83 -5.79 28.33
CA SER A 8 -2.39 -6.06 28.27
C SER A 8 -2.01 -7.03 27.16
N SER A 9 -2.82 -8.07 26.91
CA SER A 9 -2.54 -9.04 25.85
C SER A 9 -2.71 -8.43 24.46
N VAL A 10 -3.77 -7.63 24.24
CA VAL A 10 -3.99 -6.90 22.97
C VAL A 10 -2.83 -5.96 22.67
N THR A 11 -2.29 -5.29 23.70
CA THR A 11 -1.14 -4.39 23.54
C THR A 11 0.15 -5.17 23.22
N ALA A 12 0.38 -6.32 23.87
CA ALA A 12 1.52 -7.18 23.58
C ALA A 12 1.45 -7.78 22.17
N ASP A 13 0.26 -8.17 21.70
CA ASP A 13 0.05 -8.68 20.34
C ASP A 13 0.33 -7.60 19.31
N ALA A 14 -0.17 -6.38 19.53
CA ALA A 14 0.12 -5.23 18.68
C ALA A 14 1.62 -4.91 18.60
N GLN A 15 2.34 -4.98 19.72
CA GLN A 15 3.79 -4.77 19.75
C GLN A 15 4.55 -5.86 18.99
N ARG A 16 4.15 -7.13 19.12
CA ARG A 16 4.78 -8.24 18.38
C ARG A 16 4.58 -8.09 16.89
N GLU A 17 3.37 -7.75 16.44
CA GLU A 17 3.12 -7.52 15.02
C GLU A 17 3.88 -6.27 14.53
N LEU A 18 3.89 -5.17 15.27
CA LEU A 18 4.69 -3.99 14.93
C LEU A 18 6.18 -4.31 14.73
N ALA A 19 6.77 -5.15 15.59
CA ALA A 19 8.15 -5.57 15.46
C ALA A 19 8.42 -6.33 14.14
N LYS A 20 7.44 -7.08 13.63
CA LYS A 20 7.55 -7.75 12.32
C LYS A 20 7.60 -6.75 11.16
N TRP A 21 6.73 -5.75 11.18
CA TRP A 21 6.72 -4.68 10.16
C TRP A 21 7.99 -3.83 10.21
N GLN A 22 8.58 -3.63 11.39
CA GLN A 22 9.89 -3.00 11.55
C GLN A 22 11.01 -3.88 11.02
N ALA A 23 10.97 -5.19 11.27
CA ALA A 23 11.93 -6.14 10.72
C ALA A 23 11.90 -6.23 9.19
N ASP A 24 10.73 -6.03 8.57
CA ASP A 24 10.60 -5.96 7.11
C ASP A 24 11.45 -4.83 6.50
N ARG A 25 11.64 -3.72 7.23
CA ARG A 25 12.53 -2.63 6.79
C ARG A 25 13.98 -3.06 6.74
N ALA A 26 14.43 -3.80 7.76
CA ALA A 26 15.78 -4.36 7.78
C ALA A 26 16.00 -5.36 6.63
N TYR A 27 14.98 -6.17 6.29
CA TYR A 27 15.03 -7.03 5.12
C TYR A 27 15.19 -6.24 3.81
N TRP A 28 14.51 -5.11 3.66
CA TRP A 28 14.65 -4.26 2.47
C TRP A 28 15.99 -3.54 2.40
N ALA A 29 16.61 -3.20 3.52
CA ALA A 29 17.94 -2.60 3.52
C ALA A 29 18.95 -3.48 2.75
N GLU A 30 18.79 -4.80 2.81
CA GLU A 30 19.66 -5.77 2.14
C GLU A 30 19.21 -6.12 0.72
N THR A 31 17.90 -6.07 0.44
CA THR A 31 17.33 -6.64 -0.79
C THR A 31 16.82 -5.61 -1.79
N LEU A 32 16.34 -4.46 -1.31
CA LEU A 32 15.79 -3.39 -2.13
C LEU A 32 15.88 -2.05 -1.37
N PRO A 33 17.06 -1.40 -1.32
CA PRO A 33 17.31 -0.23 -0.46
C PRO A 33 16.35 0.94 -0.66
N VAL A 34 15.83 1.13 -1.89
CA VAL A 34 14.81 2.15 -2.16
C VAL A 34 13.52 1.92 -1.36
N MET A 35 13.15 0.65 -1.11
CA MET A 35 11.98 0.31 -0.29
C MET A 35 12.21 0.60 1.19
N GLU A 36 13.41 0.32 1.71
CA GLU A 36 13.77 0.68 3.08
C GLU A 36 13.63 2.19 3.28
N MET A 37 14.25 2.98 2.41
CA MET A 37 14.22 4.44 2.49
C MET A 37 12.79 4.99 2.40
N LEU A 38 11.97 4.50 1.45
CA LEU A 38 10.58 4.95 1.33
C LEU A 38 9.75 4.57 2.54
N SER A 39 10.01 3.41 3.16
CA SER A 39 9.28 2.94 4.34
C SER A 39 9.51 3.83 5.57
N GLU A 40 10.68 4.46 5.69
CA GLU A 40 11.02 5.36 6.80
C GLU A 40 10.19 6.65 6.81
N PHE A 41 9.55 7.01 5.70
CA PHE A 41 8.64 8.15 5.65
C PHE A 41 7.25 7.88 6.25
N LEU A 42 6.95 6.63 6.60
CA LEU A 42 5.68 6.22 7.20
C LEU A 42 5.87 5.84 8.67
N THR A 43 4.93 6.26 9.51
CA THR A 43 4.83 5.78 10.89
C THR A 43 3.98 4.51 10.93
N LEU A 44 4.59 3.38 11.28
CA LEU A 44 3.87 2.10 11.45
C LEU A 44 2.94 2.19 12.66
N THR A 45 1.64 2.04 12.44
CA THR A 45 0.59 2.35 13.44
C THR A 45 -0.38 1.16 13.58
N PRO A 46 -0.18 0.27 14.56
CA PRO A 46 -1.13 -0.80 14.82
C PRO A 46 -2.45 -0.22 15.32
N MET A 47 -3.58 -0.71 14.78
CA MET A 47 -4.92 -0.28 15.15
C MET A 47 -5.83 -1.46 15.47
N LEU A 48 -6.84 -1.25 16.31
CA LEU A 48 -7.77 -2.31 16.67
C LEU A 48 -8.64 -2.70 15.47
N HIS A 49 -9.04 -3.98 15.41
CA HIS A 49 -9.84 -4.53 14.31
C HIS A 49 -11.16 -3.77 14.08
N GLN A 50 -11.75 -3.21 15.13
CA GLN A 50 -12.98 -2.41 15.04
C GLN A 50 -12.77 -1.08 14.31
N GLN A 51 -11.53 -0.60 14.22
CA GLN A 51 -11.18 0.65 13.53
C GLN A 51 -10.78 0.36 12.09
N ILE A 52 -9.88 -0.61 11.89
CA ILE A 52 -9.44 -1.06 10.57
C ILE A 52 -9.40 -2.59 10.53
N ALA A 53 -10.05 -3.20 9.55
CA ALA A 53 -10.14 -4.66 9.47
C ALA A 53 -8.85 -5.29 8.93
N THR A 54 -8.15 -4.59 8.03
CA THR A 54 -6.94 -5.05 7.32
C THR A 54 -5.79 -4.05 7.50
N ALA A 55 -5.40 -3.30 6.47
CA ALA A 55 -4.35 -2.28 6.48
C ALA A 55 -4.71 -1.15 5.50
N SER A 56 -4.05 0.00 5.64
CA SER A 56 -4.17 1.15 4.73
C SER A 56 -3.07 2.19 5.03
N THR A 57 -3.07 3.30 4.32
CA THR A 57 -2.19 4.44 4.59
C THR A 57 -2.83 5.77 4.22
N ASP A 58 -2.50 6.82 4.96
CA ASP A 58 -2.80 8.22 4.62
C ASP A 58 -1.55 8.95 4.03
N GLY A 59 -0.47 8.21 3.80
CA GLY A 59 0.84 8.75 3.38
C GLY A 59 1.72 9.29 4.52
N ARG A 60 1.21 9.38 5.75
CA ARG A 60 2.00 9.71 6.96
C ARG A 60 2.17 8.49 7.86
N HIS A 61 1.11 7.74 8.02
CA HIS A 61 0.99 6.53 8.80
C HIS A 61 0.69 5.37 7.86
N LEU A 62 1.26 4.21 8.18
CA LEU A 62 0.79 2.94 7.66
C LEU A 62 0.03 2.26 8.79
N TYR A 63 -1.28 2.12 8.60
CA TYR A 63 -2.18 1.52 9.57
C TYR A 63 -2.33 0.04 9.27
N PHE A 64 -2.30 -0.80 10.30
CA PHE A 64 -2.58 -2.23 10.14
C PHE A 64 -3.28 -2.79 11.38
N CYS A 65 -4.16 -3.75 11.18
CA CYS A 65 -4.78 -4.52 12.23
C CYS A 65 -3.82 -5.65 12.68
N PRO A 66 -3.37 -5.70 13.95
CA PRO A 66 -2.51 -6.78 14.43
C PRO A 66 -3.12 -8.18 14.25
N ARG A 67 -4.44 -8.30 14.42
CA ARG A 67 -5.14 -9.59 14.23
C ARG A 67 -5.08 -10.07 12.78
N TYR A 68 -5.17 -9.16 11.81
CA TYR A 68 -5.01 -9.48 10.39
C TYR A 68 -3.54 -9.73 10.05
N SER A 69 -2.63 -8.87 10.52
CA SER A 69 -1.17 -9.05 10.35
C SER A 69 -0.71 -10.44 10.81
N ALA A 70 -1.25 -10.94 11.92
CA ALA A 70 -0.91 -12.25 12.45
C ALA A 70 -1.30 -13.43 11.54
N THR A 71 -2.20 -13.23 10.56
CA THR A 71 -2.56 -14.27 9.57
C THR A 71 -1.69 -14.23 8.32
N LEU A 72 -0.84 -13.21 8.16
CA LEU A 72 0.03 -13.07 7.00
C LEU A 72 1.33 -13.85 7.19
N SER A 73 1.80 -14.49 6.12
CA SER A 73 3.20 -14.91 6.04
C SER A 73 4.11 -13.68 5.95
N ASP A 74 5.41 -13.86 6.19
CA ASP A 74 6.39 -12.77 6.03
C ASP A 74 6.45 -12.25 4.59
N GLU A 75 6.28 -13.12 3.59
CA GLU A 75 6.16 -12.71 2.19
C GLU A 75 4.92 -11.86 1.95
N SER A 76 3.75 -12.30 2.42
CA SER A 76 2.51 -11.54 2.23
C SER A 76 2.52 -10.21 2.95
N ARG A 77 3.10 -10.14 4.16
CA ARG A 77 3.24 -8.89 4.91
C ARG A 77 4.19 -7.92 4.22
N ARG A 78 5.34 -8.39 3.75
CA ARG A 78 6.30 -7.55 2.99
C ARG A 78 5.70 -7.04 1.69
N PHE A 79 4.98 -7.88 0.96
CA PHE A 79 4.26 -7.46 -0.24
C PHE A 79 3.23 -6.36 0.08
N LEU A 80 2.38 -6.58 1.10
CA LEU A 80 1.37 -5.60 1.53
C LEU A 80 2.01 -4.27 1.99
N HIS A 81 3.12 -4.34 2.71
CA HIS A 81 3.87 -3.16 3.15
C HIS A 81 4.41 -2.39 1.94
N ALA A 82 5.00 -3.08 0.96
CA ALA A 82 5.46 -2.46 -0.27
C ALA A 82 4.30 -1.85 -1.08
N HIS A 83 3.20 -2.57 -1.19
CA HIS A 83 1.98 -2.15 -1.88
C HIS A 83 1.45 -0.82 -1.33
N LEU A 84 1.29 -0.71 -0.01
CA LEU A 84 0.82 0.53 0.62
C LEU A 84 1.79 1.71 0.43
N ILE A 85 3.10 1.47 0.51
CA ILE A 85 4.11 2.49 0.19
C ILE A 85 3.95 2.96 -1.27
N TRP A 86 3.73 2.04 -2.20
CA TRP A 86 3.60 2.35 -3.61
C TRP A 86 2.29 3.04 -3.99
N HIS A 87 1.21 2.87 -3.22
CA HIS A 87 0.05 3.77 -3.33
C HIS A 87 0.43 5.21 -3.03
N CYS A 88 1.32 5.45 -2.06
CA CYS A 88 1.79 6.80 -1.76
C CYS A 88 2.62 7.35 -2.93
N VAL A 89 3.58 6.58 -3.44
CA VAL A 89 4.42 6.95 -4.60
C VAL A 89 3.58 7.22 -5.85
N ALA A 90 2.56 6.39 -6.11
CA ALA A 90 1.67 6.52 -7.26
C ALA A 90 0.67 7.68 -7.15
N GLY A 91 0.52 8.28 -5.96
CA GLY A 91 -0.43 9.36 -5.71
C GLY A 91 -1.87 8.89 -5.45
N HIS A 92 -2.06 7.62 -5.08
CA HIS A 92 -3.37 7.00 -4.86
C HIS A 92 -4.00 7.30 -3.48
N LEU A 93 -3.42 8.23 -2.73
CA LEU A 93 -3.95 8.69 -1.44
C LEU A 93 -5.35 9.33 -1.56
N THR A 94 -5.68 9.85 -2.74
CA THR A 94 -7.00 10.41 -3.06
C THR A 94 -7.56 9.73 -4.30
N ALA A 95 -8.88 9.80 -4.47
CA ALA A 95 -9.55 9.32 -5.68
C ALA A 95 -10.06 10.51 -6.51
N PRO A 96 -9.92 10.48 -7.84
CA PRO A 96 -10.66 11.39 -8.70
C PRO A 96 -12.16 11.15 -8.56
N LEU A 97 -12.98 12.08 -9.06
CA LEU A 97 -14.43 11.87 -9.15
C LEU A 97 -14.73 10.73 -10.12
N VAL A 98 -14.94 9.54 -9.57
CA VAL A 98 -15.21 8.29 -10.30
C VAL A 98 -16.54 7.70 -9.84
N ALA A 99 -17.28 7.11 -10.79
CA ALA A 99 -18.60 6.54 -10.50
C ALA A 99 -18.54 5.22 -9.69
N GLY A 100 -17.39 4.54 -9.67
CA GLY A 100 -17.24 3.21 -9.07
C GLY A 100 -15.96 3.11 -8.24
N GLN A 101 -16.09 3.23 -6.92
CA GLN A 101 -14.95 3.20 -5.99
C GLN A 101 -14.21 1.85 -6.01
N HIS A 102 -14.95 0.74 -6.04
CA HIS A 102 -14.36 -0.60 -6.16
C HIS A 102 -13.52 -0.74 -7.43
N ARG A 103 -14.06 -0.33 -8.58
CA ARG A 103 -13.33 -0.37 -9.86
C ARG A 103 -12.09 0.52 -9.85
N TRP A 104 -12.15 1.67 -9.16
CA TRP A 104 -10.98 2.54 -9.00
C TRP A 104 -9.90 1.88 -8.13
N HIS A 105 -10.31 1.22 -7.04
CA HIS A 105 -9.42 0.44 -6.18
C HIS A 105 -8.65 -0.61 -7.00
N LEU A 106 -9.35 -1.46 -7.75
CA LEU A 106 -8.72 -2.50 -8.58
C LEU A 106 -7.74 -1.92 -9.61
N ALA A 107 -8.04 -0.75 -10.17
CA ALA A 107 -7.18 -0.10 -11.12
C ALA A 107 -5.89 0.45 -10.48
N CYS A 108 -6.00 1.04 -9.30
CA CYS A 108 -4.86 1.49 -8.50
C CYS A 108 -3.97 0.31 -8.06
N ASP A 109 -4.58 -0.78 -7.56
CA ASP A 109 -3.88 -1.98 -7.14
C ASP A 109 -3.14 -2.62 -8.30
N HIS A 110 -3.76 -2.68 -9.48
CA HIS A 110 -3.11 -3.17 -10.68
C HIS A 110 -1.85 -2.35 -11.03
N GLU A 111 -1.97 -1.02 -11.05
CA GLU A 111 -0.84 -0.13 -11.38
C GLU A 111 0.31 -0.33 -10.37
N VAL A 112 -0.02 -0.36 -9.07
CA VAL A 112 0.94 -0.59 -7.98
C VAL A 112 1.59 -1.97 -8.08
N ASN A 113 0.81 -3.04 -8.25
CA ASN A 113 1.33 -4.41 -8.32
C ASN A 113 2.19 -4.62 -9.57
N ALA A 114 1.86 -3.99 -10.68
CA ALA A 114 2.70 -4.02 -11.88
C ALA A 114 4.05 -3.32 -11.68
N LEU A 115 4.09 -2.22 -10.91
CA LEU A 115 5.33 -1.53 -10.55
C LEU A 115 6.18 -2.35 -9.57
N LEU A 116 5.56 -2.95 -8.55
CA LEU A 116 6.22 -3.86 -7.61
C LEU A 116 6.83 -5.07 -8.30
N LEU A 117 6.09 -5.68 -9.24
CA LEU A 117 6.62 -6.78 -10.05
C LEU A 117 7.84 -6.34 -10.87
N ALA A 118 7.81 -5.13 -11.44
CA ALA A 118 8.95 -4.59 -12.18
C ALA A 118 10.17 -4.32 -11.27
N LEU A 119 9.95 -4.04 -9.98
CA LEU A 119 10.99 -3.88 -8.96
C LEU A 119 11.56 -5.21 -8.43
N GLY A 120 11.05 -6.34 -8.91
CA GLY A 120 11.46 -7.65 -8.42
C GLY A 120 10.86 -8.04 -7.07
N VAL A 121 9.84 -7.31 -6.59
CA VAL A 121 9.08 -7.71 -5.39
C VAL A 121 8.18 -8.89 -5.75
N PRO A 122 8.30 -10.04 -5.07
CA PRO A 122 7.43 -11.19 -5.32
C PRO A 122 5.97 -10.84 -5.09
N LEU A 123 5.12 -11.13 -6.07
CA LEU A 123 3.67 -11.01 -5.92
C LEU A 123 3.15 -12.20 -5.10
N THR A 124 2.24 -11.92 -4.16
CA THR A 124 1.52 -12.99 -3.45
C THR A 124 0.54 -13.70 -4.40
N LEU A 125 0.16 -14.94 -4.09
CA LEU A 125 -0.74 -15.75 -4.93
C LEU A 125 -2.05 -15.04 -5.28
N ASN A 126 -2.54 -14.17 -4.40
CA ASN A 126 -3.80 -13.45 -4.56
C ASN A 126 -3.59 -11.97 -4.93
N ALA A 127 -2.38 -11.57 -5.32
CA ALA A 127 -2.11 -10.20 -5.75
C ALA A 127 -2.82 -9.93 -7.08
N LEU A 128 -3.64 -8.89 -7.09
CA LEU A 128 -4.39 -8.49 -8.27
C LEU A 128 -3.46 -8.02 -9.39
N LEU A 129 -3.57 -8.64 -10.57
CA LEU A 129 -2.85 -8.22 -11.76
C LEU A 129 -3.63 -8.61 -13.01
N PHE A 130 -3.94 -7.64 -13.87
CA PHE A 130 -4.49 -7.86 -15.20
C PHE A 130 -3.37 -7.84 -16.25
N PRO A 131 -2.88 -8.98 -16.76
CA PRO A 131 -1.66 -9.02 -17.58
C PRO A 131 -1.72 -8.12 -18.82
N VAL A 132 -2.90 -7.99 -19.44
CA VAL A 132 -3.14 -7.15 -20.64
C VAL A 132 -3.05 -5.64 -20.37
N CYS A 133 -3.07 -5.25 -19.10
CA CYS A 133 -3.04 -3.86 -18.64
C CYS A 133 -1.67 -3.43 -18.10
N VAL A 134 -0.70 -4.34 -18.01
CA VAL A 134 0.62 -4.05 -17.44
C VAL A 134 1.26 -2.83 -18.12
N GLY A 135 1.46 -1.75 -17.35
CA GLY A 135 2.02 -0.48 -17.82
C GLY A 135 1.04 0.61 -18.20
N ARG A 136 -0.26 0.29 -18.17
CA ARG A 136 -1.31 1.30 -18.32
C ARG A 136 -1.46 2.07 -17.02
N SER A 137 -1.91 3.31 -17.14
CA SER A 137 -2.18 4.14 -15.97
C SER A 137 -3.40 3.63 -15.20
N ALA A 138 -3.53 3.95 -13.91
CA ALA A 138 -4.72 3.61 -13.13
C ALA A 138 -6.02 4.11 -13.80
N ILE A 139 -6.03 5.28 -14.46
CA ILE A 139 -7.22 5.78 -15.17
C ILE A 139 -7.54 4.99 -16.44
N ASP A 140 -6.52 4.50 -17.16
CA ASP A 140 -6.73 3.67 -18.35
C ASP A 140 -7.21 2.27 -17.97
N VAL A 141 -6.71 1.72 -16.87
CA VAL A 141 -7.19 0.44 -16.32
C VAL A 141 -8.60 0.59 -15.78
N TYR A 142 -8.91 1.68 -15.09
CA TYR A 142 -10.26 1.99 -14.63
C TYR A 142 -11.28 2.01 -15.78
N ARG A 143 -10.91 2.63 -16.93
CA ARG A 143 -11.74 2.63 -18.15
C ARG A 143 -11.84 1.24 -18.78
N TRP A 144 -10.73 0.51 -18.85
CA TRP A 144 -10.73 -0.85 -19.39
C TRP A 144 -11.64 -1.80 -18.57
N LEU A 145 -11.65 -1.63 -17.25
CA LEU A 145 -12.49 -2.41 -16.33
C LEU A 145 -14.00 -2.18 -16.52
N GLU A 146 -14.43 -1.15 -17.26
CA GLU A 146 -15.84 -0.98 -17.63
C GLU A 146 -16.35 -2.15 -18.49
N GLY A 147 -15.47 -2.75 -19.29
CA GLY A 147 -15.77 -3.95 -20.09
C GLY A 147 -15.40 -5.27 -19.40
N HIS A 148 -14.94 -5.25 -18.13
CA HIS A 148 -14.56 -6.47 -17.43
C HIS A 148 -15.82 -7.28 -17.05
N PRO A 149 -15.87 -8.59 -17.34
CA PRO A 149 -17.11 -9.37 -17.22
C PRO A 149 -17.65 -9.42 -15.79
N ASP A 150 -16.75 -9.45 -14.79
CA ASP A 150 -17.15 -9.38 -13.38
C ASP A 150 -15.97 -8.87 -12.53
N THR A 151 -16.08 -7.67 -11.95
CA THR A 151 -15.06 -7.11 -11.03
C THR A 151 -15.30 -7.51 -9.57
N SER A 152 -16.43 -8.16 -9.25
CA SER A 152 -16.78 -8.53 -7.87
C SER A 152 -16.01 -9.74 -7.35
N LEU A 153 -15.43 -10.53 -8.27
CA LEU A 153 -14.57 -11.67 -7.95
C LEU A 153 -13.18 -11.27 -7.45
N GLU A 154 -12.79 -10.02 -7.70
CA GLU A 154 -11.49 -9.48 -7.34
C GLU A 154 -11.50 -8.97 -5.90
N VAL A 155 -10.52 -9.41 -5.11
CA VAL A 155 -10.42 -9.10 -3.68
C VAL A 155 -9.15 -8.29 -3.42
N ALA A 156 -9.32 -7.07 -2.91
CA ALA A 156 -8.21 -6.24 -2.44
C ALA A 156 -7.70 -6.71 -1.07
N ALA A 157 -6.39 -6.61 -0.85
CA ALA A 157 -5.76 -7.03 0.40
C ALA A 157 -5.91 -5.98 1.53
N ASP A 158 -6.18 -4.74 1.16
CA ASP A 158 -6.21 -3.56 2.02
C ASP A 158 -7.49 -2.75 1.84
N ILE A 159 -7.60 -1.67 2.61
CA ILE A 159 -8.58 -0.63 2.38
C ILE A 159 -7.88 0.44 1.55
N HIS A 160 -8.38 0.69 0.33
CA HIS A 160 -7.83 1.72 -0.54
C HIS A 160 -7.60 3.03 0.24
N PRO A 161 -6.46 3.72 0.09
CA PRO A 161 -6.15 4.94 0.83
C PRO A 161 -7.26 6.01 0.76
N ALA A 162 -7.82 6.24 -0.43
CA ALA A 162 -8.94 7.16 -0.60
C ALA A 162 -10.27 6.70 0.05
N ALA A 163 -10.34 5.47 0.56
CA ALA A 163 -11.45 4.95 1.34
C ALA A 163 -11.20 4.98 2.87
N LEU A 164 -9.96 5.25 3.30
CA LEU A 164 -9.58 5.22 4.70
C LEU A 164 -10.34 6.21 5.58
N TRP A 165 -10.66 7.39 5.07
CA TRP A 165 -11.45 8.42 5.78
C TRP A 165 -12.85 7.99 6.23
N TRP A 166 -13.45 6.94 5.64
CA TRP A 166 -14.70 6.36 6.15
C TRP A 166 -14.49 5.58 7.46
N HIS A 167 -13.27 5.13 7.71
CA HIS A 167 -12.86 4.44 8.92
C HIS A 167 -12.21 5.40 9.93
N LEU A 168 -11.43 6.37 9.44
CA LEU A 168 -10.64 7.31 10.22
C LEU A 168 -10.86 8.74 9.69
N PRO A 169 -11.88 9.47 10.17
CA PRO A 169 -12.20 10.82 9.65
C PRO A 169 -11.07 11.84 9.74
N ASP A 170 -10.13 11.66 10.69
CA ASP A 170 -8.97 12.53 10.86
C ASP A 170 -7.77 12.15 9.96
N ALA A 171 -7.88 11.08 9.17
CA ALA A 171 -6.83 10.57 8.28
C ALA A 171 -6.97 11.05 6.83
N VAL A 172 -7.64 12.18 6.60
CA VAL A 172 -7.76 12.76 5.25
C VAL A 172 -6.41 13.30 4.81
N PRO A 173 -5.80 12.79 3.73
CA PRO A 173 -4.51 13.26 3.27
C PRO A 173 -4.61 14.70 2.79
N ASP A 174 -3.79 15.59 3.34
CA ASP A 174 -3.71 16.97 2.87
C ASP A 174 -2.97 17.04 1.50
N GLN A 175 -3.21 18.11 0.74
CA GLN A 175 -2.53 18.30 -0.55
C GLN A 175 -0.99 18.33 -0.41
N ARG A 176 -0.49 18.73 0.77
CA ARG A 176 0.95 18.78 1.06
C ARG A 176 1.53 17.37 1.12
N MET A 177 0.80 16.39 1.65
CA MET A 177 1.23 15.00 1.72
C MET A 177 1.42 14.41 0.33
N THR A 178 0.43 14.62 -0.56
CA THR A 178 0.53 14.20 -1.96
C THR A 178 1.74 14.86 -2.64
N ALA A 179 1.96 16.17 -2.43
CA ALA A 179 3.12 16.86 -2.99
C ALA A 179 4.47 16.33 -2.45
N ARG A 180 4.54 15.95 -1.17
CA ARG A 180 5.74 15.34 -0.58
C ARG A 180 6.06 13.99 -1.20
N TRP A 181 5.07 13.13 -1.41
CA TRP A 181 5.28 11.83 -2.06
C TRP A 181 5.65 11.96 -3.53
N ARG A 182 5.03 12.90 -4.26
CA ARG A 182 5.47 13.25 -5.61
C ARG A 182 6.93 13.67 -5.63
N HIS A 183 7.34 14.56 -4.71
CA HIS A 183 8.73 14.99 -4.63
C HIS A 183 9.68 13.82 -4.36
N ARG A 184 9.33 12.90 -3.44
CA ARG A 184 10.11 11.68 -3.17
C ARG A 184 10.22 10.78 -4.40
N ALA A 185 9.12 10.59 -5.15
CA ALA A 185 9.11 9.84 -6.40
C ALA A 185 10.12 10.42 -7.42
N HIS A 186 10.14 11.75 -7.58
CA HIS A 186 11.11 12.41 -8.45
C HIS A 186 12.56 12.25 -7.97
N LEU A 187 12.80 12.26 -6.66
CA LEU A 187 14.15 12.07 -6.12
C LEU A 187 14.67 10.66 -6.40
N ILE A 188 13.87 9.62 -6.16
CA ILE A 188 14.29 8.24 -6.42
C ILE A 188 14.49 7.94 -7.90
N ALA A 189 13.72 8.58 -8.79
CA ALA A 189 13.88 8.41 -10.23
C ALA A 189 15.20 8.98 -10.76
N ARG A 190 15.77 9.97 -10.06
CA ARG A 190 17.03 10.62 -10.43
C ARG A 190 18.26 9.93 -9.87
N GLU A 191 18.09 8.99 -8.95
CA GLU A 191 19.20 8.21 -8.40
C GLU A 191 19.63 7.14 -9.42
N PRO A 192 20.88 7.18 -9.90
CA PRO A 192 21.36 6.21 -10.89
C PRO A 192 21.23 4.77 -10.38
N ASP A 193 20.74 3.88 -11.25
CA ASP A 193 20.58 2.44 -10.98
C ASP A 193 19.67 2.05 -9.80
N ALA A 194 18.98 3.02 -9.16
CA ALA A 194 18.09 2.75 -8.03
C ALA A 194 16.77 2.11 -8.44
N LEU A 195 16.31 2.35 -9.68
CA LEU A 195 15.05 1.86 -10.21
C LEU A 195 15.22 1.31 -11.63
N PRO A 196 14.51 0.23 -11.99
CA PRO A 196 14.36 -0.17 -13.39
C PRO A 196 13.79 0.98 -14.23
N GLU A 197 14.23 1.11 -15.48
CA GLU A 197 13.90 2.24 -16.37
C GLU A 197 12.39 2.56 -16.42
N ARG A 198 11.55 1.54 -16.50
CA ARG A 198 10.09 1.69 -16.52
C ARG A 198 9.55 2.36 -15.26
N VAL A 199 10.10 1.98 -14.10
CA VAL A 199 9.66 2.49 -12.80
C VAL A 199 10.18 3.89 -12.58
N ALA A 200 11.42 4.19 -12.99
CA ALA A 200 11.95 5.55 -12.98
C ALA A 200 11.06 6.51 -13.81
N LYS A 201 10.73 6.14 -15.06
CA LYS A 201 9.82 6.92 -15.93
C LYS A 201 8.44 7.13 -15.31
N PHE A 202 7.91 6.11 -14.61
CA PHE A 202 6.65 6.27 -13.88
C PHE A 202 6.78 7.34 -12.80
N CYS A 203 7.82 7.27 -11.98
CA CYS A 203 8.06 8.20 -10.88
C CYS A 203 8.31 9.65 -11.36
N GLU A 204 8.94 9.85 -12.51
CA GLU A 204 9.14 11.17 -13.15
C GLU A 204 7.83 11.80 -13.64
N ALA A 205 6.82 10.99 -13.96
CA ALA A 205 5.57 11.46 -14.56
C ALA A 205 4.45 11.77 -13.53
N ARG A 206 4.71 11.65 -12.24
CA ARG A 206 3.71 11.80 -11.15
C ARG A 206 3.48 13.24 -10.71
#